data_AF-A0A9R1TQU3-F1
#
_entry.id   AF-A0A9R1TQU3-F1
#
_cell.length_a   1.000
_cell.length_b   1.000
_cell.length_c   1.000
_cell.angle_alpha   90.00
_cell.angle_beta   90.00
_cell.angle_gamma   90.00
#
_symmetry.space_group_name_H-M   'P 1'
#
loop_
_entity.id
_entity.type
_entity.pdbx_description
1 polymer ?
#
loop_
_entity_poly.entity_id
_entity_poly.type
_entity_poly.pdbx_seq_one_letter_code
_entity_poly.pdbx_strand_id
1 'polypeptide(L)'
;MEMIESERVPVNESMSPIDLNMSNMTVVTLNPLNWINYNITPKKLKITNTGKNVVVCGNWEKSTPHLSSGPLRGDYMFSQIHFHWGPTEMMGSEHFIDGGSQPMELHAVHFKSDYKSQEIAMRETDAPVDSKFIT
;
A
#
# COMPACT_ATOMS: atom_id res chain seq x y z
N MET A 1 14.46 40.86 -19.57
CA MET A 1 14.80 39.46 -19.22
C MET A 1 13.65 38.98 -18.36
N GLU A 2 12.63 38.41 -19.00
CA GLU A 2 11.45 37.86 -18.31
C GLU A 2 11.85 36.55 -17.64
N MET A 3 11.69 36.50 -16.32
CA MET A 3 11.77 35.27 -15.55
C MET A 3 10.46 34.54 -15.77
N ILE A 4 10.52 33.41 -16.47
CA ILE A 4 9.39 32.51 -16.65
C ILE A 4 9.08 31.95 -15.26
N GLU A 5 7.99 32.39 -14.64
CA GLU A 5 7.43 31.72 -13.48
C GLU A 5 7.04 30.31 -13.92
N SER A 6 7.72 29.29 -13.38
CA SER A 6 7.32 27.91 -13.58
C SER A 6 5.90 27.75 -13.05
N GLU A 7 4.95 27.51 -13.94
CA GLU A 7 3.59 27.13 -13.57
C GLU A 7 3.66 26.02 -12.52
N ARG A 8 3.17 26.31 -11.31
CA ARG A 8 2.98 25.29 -10.28
C ARG A 8 1.93 24.33 -10.81
N VAL A 9 2.39 23.16 -11.24
CA VAL A 9 1.53 22.03 -11.56
C VAL A 9 0.62 21.79 -10.35
N PRO A 10 -0.72 21.75 -10.51
CA PRO A 10 -1.62 21.50 -9.40
C PRO A 10 -1.24 20.17 -8.74
N VAL A 11 -0.91 20.21 -7.44
CA VAL A 11 -0.73 19.00 -6.64
C VAL A 11 -2.10 18.34 -6.56
N ASN A 12 -2.26 17.20 -7.20
CA ASN A 12 -3.41 16.33 -6.97
C ASN A 12 -3.41 15.96 -5.47
N GLU A 13 -4.38 16.46 -4.71
CA GLU A 13 -4.46 16.37 -3.24
C GLU A 13 -4.62 14.93 -2.70
N SER A 14 -4.67 13.91 -3.57
CA SER A 14 -4.86 12.50 -3.19
C SER A 14 -3.75 11.55 -3.66
N MET A 15 -2.60 12.08 -4.09
CA MET A 15 -1.48 11.23 -4.52
C MET A 15 -0.65 10.76 -3.33
N SER A 16 -0.38 9.45 -3.28
CA SER A 16 0.70 8.87 -2.48
C SER A 16 2.00 8.79 -3.31
N PRO A 17 3.18 8.76 -2.67
CA PRO A 17 3.41 8.82 -1.23
C PRO A 17 3.29 10.22 -0.62
N ILE A 18 3.19 10.29 0.71
CA ILE A 18 3.12 11.54 1.48
C ILE A 18 4.14 11.56 2.63
N ASP A 19 4.42 12.75 3.15
CA ASP A 19 5.13 12.93 4.42
C ASP A 19 4.15 12.91 5.59
N LEU A 20 4.36 11.95 6.50
CA LEU A 20 3.59 11.77 7.70
C LEU A 20 4.14 12.69 8.79
N ASN A 21 3.64 13.93 8.81
CA ASN A 21 3.99 14.90 9.85
C ASN A 21 3.19 14.62 11.13
N MET A 22 3.85 14.06 12.14
CA MET A 22 3.22 13.62 13.39
C MET A 22 2.58 14.78 14.15
N SER A 23 3.12 15.99 14.05
CA SER A 23 2.59 17.18 14.74
C SER A 23 1.28 17.70 14.14
N ASN A 24 1.02 17.38 12.87
CA ASN A 24 -0.20 17.79 12.16
C ASN A 24 -1.27 16.68 12.11
N MET A 25 -1.01 15.50 12.67
CA MET A 25 -1.96 14.40 12.67
C MET A 25 -3.03 14.55 13.74
N THR A 26 -4.26 14.17 13.37
CA THR A 26 -5.37 14.05 14.33
C THR A 26 -5.50 12.61 14.80
N VAL A 27 -5.51 12.40 16.11
CA VAL A 27 -5.79 11.08 16.68
C VAL A 27 -7.25 10.74 16.47
N VAL A 28 -7.51 9.61 15.80
CA VAL A 28 -8.84 9.06 15.59
C VAL A 28 -8.96 7.71 16.27
N THR A 29 -10.12 7.42 16.85
CA THR A 29 -10.43 6.09 17.39
C THR A 29 -11.19 5.29 16.35
N LEU A 30 -10.61 4.18 15.92
CA LEU A 30 -11.23 3.24 14.98
C LEU A 30 -11.38 1.88 15.64
N ASN A 31 -12.26 1.04 15.08
CA ASN A 31 -12.26 -0.38 15.42
C ASN A 31 -10.89 -0.99 15.08
N PRO A 32 -10.43 -2.03 15.78
CA PRO A 32 -9.23 -2.75 15.38
C PRO A 32 -9.36 -3.33 13.97
N LEU A 33 -8.25 -3.38 13.25
CA LEU A 33 -8.15 -4.11 11.98
C LEU A 33 -8.19 -5.61 12.27
N ASN A 34 -9.03 -6.33 11.54
CA ASN A 34 -9.14 -7.78 11.64
C ASN A 34 -8.21 -8.44 10.62
N TRP A 35 -7.26 -9.22 11.10
CA TRP A 35 -6.33 -10.01 10.28
C TRP A 35 -6.85 -11.44 10.16
N ILE A 36 -7.52 -11.76 9.06
CA ILE A 36 -8.22 -13.03 8.90
C ILE A 36 -7.35 -13.96 8.04
N ASN A 37 -7.08 -15.16 8.56
CA ASN A 37 -6.33 -16.24 7.90
C ASN A 37 -4.84 -15.96 7.59
N TYR A 38 -4.21 -14.89 8.10
CA TYR A 38 -2.76 -14.65 7.91
C TYR A 38 -1.86 -15.70 8.57
N ASN A 39 -2.39 -16.43 9.55
CA ASN A 39 -1.73 -17.56 10.19
C ASN A 39 -1.81 -18.86 9.36
N ILE A 40 -2.55 -18.88 8.25
CA ILE A 40 -2.67 -20.05 7.39
C ILE A 40 -1.54 -20.06 6.37
N THR A 41 -0.74 -21.12 6.40
CA THR A 41 0.38 -21.29 5.46
C THR A 41 -0.13 -21.43 4.02
N PRO A 42 0.41 -20.66 3.06
CA PRO A 42 0.07 -20.81 1.65
C PRO A 42 0.56 -22.17 1.13
N LYS A 43 -0.19 -22.75 0.18
CA LYS A 43 0.23 -23.96 -0.54
C LYS A 43 1.47 -23.73 -1.38
N LYS A 44 1.53 -22.55 -2.01
CA LYS A 44 2.64 -22.12 -2.86
C LYS A 44 2.86 -20.62 -2.70
N LEU A 45 4.13 -20.24 -2.72
CA LEU A 45 4.56 -18.86 -2.88
C LEU A 45 5.23 -18.71 -4.24
N LYS A 46 5.01 -17.57 -4.88
CA LYS A 46 5.70 -17.16 -6.10
C LYS A 46 6.40 -15.84 -5.81
N ILE A 47 7.71 -15.82 -5.99
CA ILE A 47 8.54 -14.61 -5.90
C ILE A 47 8.94 -14.23 -7.33
N THR A 48 8.75 -12.96 -7.68
CA THR A 48 9.07 -12.43 -9.01
C THR A 48 9.89 -11.16 -8.87
N ASN A 49 11.08 -11.14 -9.49
CA ASN A 49 11.82 -9.91 -9.70
C ASN A 49 11.30 -9.24 -10.98
N THR A 50 10.74 -8.04 -10.86
CA THR A 50 10.16 -7.28 -11.98
C THR A 50 11.18 -6.41 -12.72
N GLY A 51 12.43 -6.37 -12.24
CA GLY A 51 13.46 -5.42 -12.64
C GLY A 51 13.39 -4.07 -11.90
N LYS A 52 12.32 -3.81 -11.15
CA LYS A 52 12.16 -2.60 -10.32
C LYS A 52 11.95 -2.92 -8.84
N ASN A 53 11.22 -3.99 -8.56
CA ASN A 53 10.91 -4.44 -7.20
C ASN A 53 10.78 -5.97 -7.16
N VAL A 54 10.68 -6.51 -5.95
CA VAL A 54 10.39 -7.92 -5.71
C VAL A 54 8.93 -8.04 -5.29
N VAL A 55 8.17 -8.81 -6.06
CA VAL A 55 6.76 -9.09 -5.80
C VAL A 55 6.63 -10.52 -5.30
N VAL A 56 5.91 -10.71 -4.19
CA VAL A 56 5.60 -12.03 -3.62
C VAL A 56 4.09 -12.22 -3.62
N CYS A 57 3.65 -13.29 -4.26
CA CYS A 57 2.25 -13.72 -4.30
C CYS A 57 2.11 -15.08 -3.63
N GLY A 58 0.96 -15.36 -3.04
CA GLY A 58 0.64 -16.66 -2.47
C GLY A 58 -0.59 -17.30 -3.08
N ASN A 59 -0.67 -18.62 -3.00
CA ASN A 59 -1.87 -19.38 -3.31
C ASN A 59 -2.28 -20.23 -2.10
N TRP A 60 -3.52 -20.08 -1.66
CA TRP A 60 -4.09 -20.80 -0.51
C TRP A 60 -5.14 -21.81 -1.01
N GLU A 61 -5.16 -23.01 -0.43
CA GLU A 61 -6.15 -24.05 -0.80
C GLU A 61 -7.53 -23.79 -0.20
N LYS A 62 -7.57 -23.31 1.04
CA LYS A 62 -8.81 -23.16 1.80
C LYS A 62 -9.36 -21.75 1.71
N SER A 63 -8.59 -20.79 2.22
CA SER A 63 -9.05 -19.42 2.37
C SER A 63 -7.89 -18.46 2.20
N THR A 64 -8.05 -17.50 1.29
CA THR A 64 -7.08 -16.41 1.09
C THR A 64 -7.11 -15.46 2.30
N PRO A 65 -5.94 -15.01 2.80
CA PRO A 65 -5.87 -13.98 3.81
C PRO A 65 -6.60 -12.71 3.38
N HIS A 66 -7.24 -12.05 4.33
CA HIS A 66 -7.94 -10.79 4.04
C HIS A 66 -8.08 -9.94 5.30
N LEU A 67 -8.32 -8.66 5.07
CA LEU A 67 -8.51 -7.65 6.10
C LEU A 67 -9.94 -7.17 6.13
N SER A 68 -10.43 -6.83 7.31
CA SER A 68 -11.72 -6.17 7.50
C SER A 68 -11.69 -5.27 8.74
N SER A 69 -12.77 -4.52 8.99
CA SER A 69 -12.88 -3.59 10.12
C SER A 69 -11.89 -2.40 10.04
N GLY A 70 -11.74 -1.64 11.11
CA GLY A 70 -10.97 -0.39 11.16
C GLY A 70 -11.48 0.65 10.17
N PRO A 71 -10.62 1.25 9.33
CA PRO A 71 -11.05 2.22 8.33
C PRO A 71 -11.69 1.57 7.09
N LEU A 72 -11.67 0.24 6.97
CA LEU A 72 -12.09 -0.46 5.75
C LEU A 72 -13.62 -0.57 5.66
N ARG A 73 -14.15 -0.43 4.44
CA ARG A 73 -15.59 -0.58 4.12
C ARG A 73 -15.85 -1.89 3.38
N GLY A 74 -15.70 -3.01 4.07
CA GLY A 74 -15.86 -4.37 3.53
C GLY A 74 -14.62 -5.22 3.76
N ASP A 75 -14.57 -6.36 3.08
CA ASP A 75 -13.44 -7.29 3.14
C ASP A 75 -12.45 -7.00 2.00
N TYR A 76 -11.16 -7.06 2.32
CA TYR A 76 -10.07 -6.75 1.41
C TYR A 76 -9.13 -7.95 1.28
N MET A 77 -9.21 -8.63 0.14
CA MET A 77 -8.51 -9.86 -0.16
C MET A 77 -7.03 -9.59 -0.44
N PHE A 78 -6.15 -10.34 0.22
CA PHE A 78 -4.70 -10.27 -0.03
C PHE A 78 -4.39 -10.66 -1.48
N SER A 79 -3.55 -9.86 -2.13
CA SER A 79 -3.06 -10.13 -3.48
C SER A 79 -1.57 -10.44 -3.49
N GLN A 80 -0.76 -9.49 -3.03
CA GLN A 80 0.69 -9.55 -3.11
C GLN A 80 1.35 -8.62 -2.10
N ILE A 81 2.60 -8.92 -1.74
CA ILE A 81 3.49 -7.95 -1.14
C ILE A 81 4.57 -7.54 -2.14
N HIS A 82 5.00 -6.30 -2.07
CA HIS A 82 6.23 -5.85 -2.71
C HIS A 82 6.96 -4.86 -1.83
N PHE A 83 8.21 -4.61 -2.17
CA PHE A 83 9.11 -3.78 -1.38
C PHE A 83 9.65 -2.65 -2.24
N HIS A 84 9.83 -1.50 -1.61
CA HIS A 84 10.65 -0.40 -2.09
C HIS A 84 11.83 -0.25 -1.13
N TRP A 85 13.03 -0.12 -1.67
CA TRP A 85 14.25 0.04 -0.88
C TRP A 85 15.22 0.93 -1.64
N GLY A 86 16.12 1.58 -0.92
CA GLY A 86 17.11 2.46 -1.51
C GLY A 86 18.54 2.02 -1.23
N PRO A 87 19.51 2.83 -1.67
CA PRO A 87 20.92 2.47 -1.61
C PRO A 87 21.54 2.64 -0.22
N THR A 88 20.83 3.24 0.73
CA THR A 88 21.35 3.58 2.06
C THR A 88 20.26 3.46 3.12
N GLU A 89 20.65 3.36 4.39
CA GLU A 89 19.70 3.32 5.51
C GLU A 89 18.86 4.60 5.68
N MET A 90 19.22 5.70 5.00
CA MET A 90 18.48 6.97 5.04
C MET A 90 17.63 7.22 3.78
N MET A 91 17.53 6.24 2.89
CA MET A 91 16.81 6.35 1.62
C MET A 91 16.20 5.00 1.27
N GLY A 92 14.87 4.94 1.07
CA GLY A 92 14.26 3.75 0.49
C GLY A 92 12.74 3.66 0.62
N SER A 93 12.18 4.15 1.71
CA SER A 93 10.73 4.28 1.84
C SER A 93 10.18 5.29 0.83
N GLU A 94 8.96 5.05 0.35
CA GLU A 94 8.24 6.00 -0.48
C GLU A 94 7.65 7.11 0.40
N HIS A 95 7.06 6.75 1.53
CA HIS A 95 6.57 7.68 2.55
C HIS A 95 7.70 8.19 3.44
N PHE A 96 7.48 9.36 4.03
CA PHE A 96 8.39 9.99 4.99
C PHE A 96 7.69 10.09 6.36
N ILE A 97 8.47 10.16 7.43
CA ILE A 97 8.00 10.44 8.79
C ILE A 97 8.74 11.68 9.27
N ASP A 98 8.02 12.78 9.49
CA ASP A 98 8.59 14.09 9.85
C ASP A 98 9.77 14.49 8.91
N GLY A 99 9.61 14.22 7.61
CA GLY A 99 10.63 14.47 6.58
C GLY A 99 11.75 13.44 6.47
N GLY A 100 11.79 12.42 7.33
CA GLY A 100 12.78 11.35 7.30
C GLY A 100 12.36 10.13 6.46
N SER A 101 13.24 9.61 5.61
CA SER A 101 13.05 8.33 4.89
C SER A 101 13.64 7.17 5.69
N GLN A 102 13.02 5.99 5.54
CA GLN A 102 13.47 4.71 6.10
C GLN A 102 14.20 3.88 5.03
N PRO A 103 15.00 2.86 5.41
CA PRO A 103 15.77 2.05 4.46
C PRO A 103 14.90 1.29 3.43
N MET A 104 13.67 0.93 3.82
CA MET A 104 12.76 0.10 3.04
C MET A 104 11.32 0.35 3.47
N GLU A 105 10.38 0.18 2.55
CA GLU A 105 8.94 0.16 2.80
C GLU A 105 8.30 -1.07 2.15
N LEU A 106 7.52 -1.81 2.94
CA LEU A 106 6.73 -2.94 2.44
C LEU A 106 5.33 -2.46 2.09
N HIS A 107 4.86 -2.83 0.91
CA HIS A 107 3.47 -2.64 0.49
C HIS A 107 2.75 -3.99 0.46
N ALA A 108 1.76 -4.16 1.34
CA ALA A 108 0.86 -5.30 1.31
C ALA A 108 -0.44 -4.94 0.57
N VAL A 109 -0.55 -5.37 -0.68
CA VAL A 109 -1.64 -5.00 -1.57
C VAL A 109 -2.84 -5.92 -1.36
N HIS A 110 -4.00 -5.29 -1.16
CA HIS A 110 -5.29 -5.95 -1.06
C HIS A 110 -6.28 -5.31 -2.02
N PHE A 111 -7.29 -6.07 -2.45
CA PHE A 111 -8.40 -5.55 -3.25
C PHE A 111 -9.72 -5.88 -2.55
N LYS A 112 -10.70 -4.98 -2.66
CA LYS A 112 -12.03 -5.20 -2.08
C LYS A 112 -12.66 -6.46 -2.68
N SER A 113 -13.24 -7.31 -1.84
CA SER A 113 -13.85 -8.60 -2.22
C SER A 113 -14.96 -8.48 -3.26
N ASP A 114 -15.61 -7.31 -3.35
CA ASP A 114 -16.61 -6.99 -4.36
C ASP A 114 -16.04 -7.12 -5.79
N TYR A 115 -14.73 -6.90 -5.93
CA TYR A 115 -13.99 -7.11 -7.16
C TYR A 115 -13.42 -8.53 -7.15
N LYS A 116 -13.69 -9.30 -8.21
CA LYS A 116 -13.26 -10.71 -8.31
C LYS A 116 -11.74 -10.87 -8.37
N SER A 117 -11.01 -9.81 -8.74
CA SER A 117 -9.54 -9.81 -8.79
C SER A 117 -8.98 -8.38 -8.69
N GLN A 118 -7.68 -8.28 -8.38
CA GLN A 118 -6.97 -7.00 -8.37
C GLN A 118 -7.03 -6.29 -9.73
N GLU A 119 -6.90 -7.03 -10.84
CA GLU A 119 -6.94 -6.46 -12.19
C GLU A 119 -8.27 -5.81 -12.52
N ILE A 120 -9.37 -6.37 -12.01
CA ILE A 120 -10.71 -5.78 -12.14
C ILE A 120 -10.80 -4.54 -11.25
N ALA A 121 -10.36 -4.64 -10.00
CA ALA A 121 -10.38 -3.52 -9.07
C ALA A 121 -9.63 -2.30 -9.64
N MET A 122 -8.46 -2.49 -10.27
CA MET A 122 -7.64 -1.40 -10.81
C MET A 122 -8.27 -0.66 -12.01
N ARG A 123 -9.32 -1.21 -12.61
CA ARG A 123 -10.01 -0.59 -13.76
C ARG A 123 -11.17 0.31 -13.35
N GLU A 124 -11.62 0.19 -12.12
CA GLU A 124 -12.73 0.98 -11.59
C GLU A 124 -12.18 2.29 -11.03
N THR A 125 -12.60 3.42 -11.61
CA THR A 125 -12.06 4.77 -11.36
C THR A 125 -12.20 5.25 -9.91
N ASP A 126 -13.05 4.60 -9.11
CA ASP A 126 -13.31 4.91 -7.70
C ASP A 126 -12.97 3.76 -6.74
N ALA A 127 -12.34 2.68 -7.22
CA ALA A 127 -11.94 1.60 -6.33
C ALA A 127 -10.68 2.03 -5.58
N PRO A 128 -10.68 2.11 -4.24
CA PRO A 128 -9.45 2.27 -3.47
C PRO A 128 -8.64 0.98 -3.60
N VAL A 129 -7.90 0.84 -4.69
CA VAL A 129 -6.88 -0.19 -4.89
C VAL A 129 -5.56 0.33 -4.35
N ASP A 130 -5.60 0.76 -3.11
CA ASP A 130 -4.39 0.99 -2.33
C ASP A 130 -4.78 0.86 -0.88
N SER A 131 -4.98 -0.39 -0.46
CA SER A 131 -4.69 -0.73 0.93
C SER A 131 -3.18 -0.71 1.12
N LYS A 132 -2.54 0.46 1.01
CA LYS A 132 -1.13 0.67 1.35
C LYS A 132 -1.03 0.66 2.86
N PHE A 133 -0.89 -0.53 3.43
CA PHE A 133 -0.43 -0.63 4.80
C PHE A 133 1.08 -0.44 4.79
N ILE A 134 1.52 0.73 5.25
CA ILE A 134 2.88 0.95 5.75
C ILE A 134 3.01 0.05 6.98
N THR A 135 3.97 -0.86 6.96
CA THR A 135 4.59 -1.39 8.19
C THR A 135 5.97 -0.79 8.32
#